data_AF-A0A392N7M8-F1
#
_entry.id   AF-A0A392N7M8-F1
#
_cell.length_a   1.000
_cell.length_b   1.000
_cell.length_c   1.000
_cell.angle_alpha   90.00
_cell.angle_beta   90.00
_cell.angle_gamma   90.00
#
_symmetry.space_group_name_H-M   'P 1'
#
loop_
_entity.id
_entity.type
_entity.pdbx_description
1 polymer ?
#
loop_
_entity_poly.entity_id
_entity_poly.type
_entity_poly.pdbx_seq_one_letter_code
_entity_poly.pdbx_strand_id
1 'polypeptide(L)'
;TRQAFTPEQINEACYVDMGANKDVFDNLRKNPKVNYDGQRFSYKAKYGLKDKTELLQLIRKYPEGIAVFDLKDAYPTVMEDMQIYVNSYFSQIGLLSA
;
A
#
# COMPACT_ATOMS: atom_id res chain seq x y z
N THR A 1 0.42 -8.42 6.92
CA THR A 1 1.24 -8.43 5.69
C THR A 1 0.39 -8.96 4.55
N ARG A 2 0.42 -8.32 3.37
CA ARG A 2 -0.33 -8.81 2.20
C ARG A 2 0.21 -10.19 1.83
N GLN A 3 -0.69 -11.16 1.65
CA GLN A 3 -0.32 -12.54 1.34
C GLN A 3 0.32 -12.63 -0.05
N ALA A 4 1.35 -13.46 -0.17
CA ALA A 4 2.00 -13.78 -1.44
C ALA A 4 1.47 -15.12 -1.96
N PHE A 5 1.18 -15.18 -3.26
CA PHE A 5 0.57 -16.34 -3.92
C PHE A 5 1.43 -16.84 -5.08
N THR A 6 1.51 -18.16 -5.26
CA THR A 6 2.14 -18.74 -6.47
C THR A 6 1.18 -18.65 -7.67
N PRO A 7 1.68 -18.76 -8.91
CA PRO A 7 0.82 -18.86 -10.11
C PRO A 7 -0.26 -19.93 -9.98
N GLU A 8 0.06 -21.08 -9.39
CA GLU A 8 -0.86 -22.20 -9.21
C GLU A 8 -1.98 -21.85 -8.23
N GLN A 9 -1.66 -21.17 -7.12
CA GLN A 9 -2.67 -20.71 -6.16
C GLN A 9 -3.59 -19.65 -6.77
N ILE A 10 -3.05 -18.77 -7.63
CA ILE A 10 -3.88 -17.79 -8.35
C ILE A 10 -4.77 -18.51 -9.39
N ASN A 11 -4.25 -19.53 -10.08
CA ASN A 11 -5.04 -20.33 -11.01
C ASN A 11 -6.16 -21.08 -10.27
N GLU A 12 -5.88 -21.68 -9.12
CA GLU A 12 -6.90 -22.37 -8.32
C GLU A 12 -8.02 -21.43 -7.86
N ALA A 13 -7.68 -20.21 -7.44
CA ALA A 13 -8.65 -19.24 -6.93
C ALA A 13 -9.39 -18.46 -8.03
N CYS A 14 -8.74 -18.23 -9.18
CA CYS A 14 -9.24 -17.31 -10.22
C CYS A 14 -9.39 -17.95 -11.61
N TYR A 15 -9.02 -19.22 -11.78
CA TYR A 15 -9.00 -19.96 -13.06
C TYR A 15 -8.16 -19.29 -14.15
N VAL A 16 -7.08 -18.61 -13.74
CA VAL A 16 -6.12 -17.94 -14.64
C VAL A 16 -4.79 -18.69 -14.62
N ASP A 17 -4.53 -19.46 -15.68
CA ASP A 17 -3.26 -20.17 -15.84
C ASP A 17 -2.18 -19.26 -16.46
N MET A 18 -1.31 -18.72 -15.60
CA MET A 18 -0.19 -17.87 -15.99
C MET A 18 0.99 -18.65 -16.57
N GLY A 19 1.04 -19.98 -16.38
CA GLY A 19 2.05 -20.84 -16.99
C GLY A 19 1.75 -21.08 -18.46
N ALA A 20 0.47 -21.25 -18.80
CA ALA A 20 0.00 -21.37 -20.18
C ALA A 20 -0.12 -20.02 -20.89
N ASN A 21 -0.36 -18.92 -20.16
CA ASN A 21 -0.52 -17.58 -20.72
C ASN A 21 0.61 -16.63 -20.29
N LYS A 22 1.66 -16.59 -21.11
CA LYS A 22 2.84 -15.75 -20.89
C LYS A 22 2.53 -14.25 -20.82
N ASP A 23 1.56 -13.77 -21.59
CA ASP A 23 1.21 -12.34 -21.60
C ASP A 23 0.63 -11.91 -20.26
N VAL A 24 -0.21 -12.73 -19.64
CA VAL A 24 -0.73 -12.46 -18.29
C VAL A 24 0.41 -12.43 -17.28
N PHE A 25 1.31 -13.40 -17.33
CA PHE A 25 2.48 -13.44 -16.44
C PHE A 25 3.35 -12.18 -16.59
N ASP A 26 3.69 -11.81 -17.82
CA ASP A 26 4.56 -10.67 -18.11
C ASP A 26 3.88 -9.34 -17.73
N ASN A 27 2.58 -9.20 -17.99
CA ASN A 27 1.82 -8.01 -17.58
C ASN A 27 1.72 -7.89 -16.06
N LEU A 28 1.49 -9.01 -15.36
CA LEU A 28 1.42 -9.01 -13.91
C LEU A 28 2.77 -8.67 -13.28
N ARG A 29 3.86 -9.20 -13.83
CA ARG A 29 5.23 -8.88 -13.40
C ARG A 29 5.61 -7.42 -13.64
N LYS A 30 5.10 -6.81 -14.72
CA LYS A 30 5.33 -5.39 -15.05
C LYS A 30 4.41 -4.43 -14.28
N ASN A 31 3.39 -4.94 -13.59
CA ASN A 31 2.44 -4.10 -12.89
C ASN A 31 3.10 -3.39 -11.69
N PRO A 32 3.04 -2.04 -11.61
CA PRO A 32 3.69 -1.29 -10.53
C PRO A 32 3.13 -1.59 -9.13
N LYS A 33 1.93 -2.18 -9.04
CA LYS A 33 1.27 -2.59 -7.80
C LYS A 33 1.50 -4.04 -7.42
N VAL A 34 2.35 -4.75 -8.16
CA VAL A 34 2.67 -6.15 -7.90
C VAL A 34 4.17 -6.28 -7.69
N ASN A 35 4.53 -7.08 -6.70
CA ASN A 35 5.89 -7.54 -6.48
C ASN A 35 5.96 -9.02 -6.88
N TYR A 36 7.00 -9.39 -7.63
CA TYR A 36 7.30 -10.78 -7.98
C TYR A 36 8.69 -11.12 -7.47
N ASP A 37 8.80 -12.12 -6.59
CA ASP A 37 10.06 -12.51 -5.95
C ASP A 37 10.82 -13.61 -6.70
N GLY A 38 10.32 -14.03 -7.87
CA GLY A 38 10.84 -15.16 -8.64
C GLY A 38 10.03 -16.45 -8.47
N GLN A 39 9.13 -16.50 -7.49
CA GLN A 39 8.23 -17.63 -7.26
C GLN A 39 6.78 -17.19 -7.01
N ARG A 40 6.56 -16.09 -6.29
CA ARG A 40 5.26 -15.63 -5.79
C ARG A 40 4.99 -14.19 -6.18
N PHE A 41 3.72 -13.90 -6.38
CA PHE A 41 3.18 -12.56 -6.55
C PHE A 41 2.60 -12.05 -5.23
N SER A 42 2.92 -10.82 -4.88
CA SER A 42 2.34 -10.12 -3.73
C SER A 42 1.97 -8.70 -4.09
N TYR A 43 1.03 -8.12 -3.35
CA TYR A 43 0.68 -6.73 -3.54
C TYR A 43 1.81 -5.81 -3.09
N LYS A 44 2.13 -4.81 -3.93
CA LYS A 44 3.11 -3.77 -3.67
C LYS A 44 2.41 -2.45 -3.38
N ALA A 45 2.27 -2.11 -2.10
CA ALA A 45 1.83 -0.78 -1.69
C ALA A 45 2.90 0.27 -2.04
N LYS A 46 2.49 1.49 -2.37
CA LYS A 46 3.41 2.56 -2.83
C LYS A 46 4.50 2.89 -1.81
N TYR A 47 4.12 2.98 -0.54
CA TYR A 47 5.03 3.33 0.57
C TYR A 47 5.32 2.16 1.51
N GLY A 48 4.62 1.03 1.36
CA GLY A 48 4.86 -0.17 2.17
C GLY A 48 4.62 -0.01 3.67
N LEU A 49 3.79 0.96 4.10
CA LEU A 49 3.60 1.27 5.51
C LEU A 49 2.97 0.10 6.27
N LYS A 50 3.51 -0.20 7.44
CA LYS A 50 3.06 -1.28 8.31
C LYS A 50 2.23 -0.79 9.48
N ASP A 51 2.49 0.43 9.94
CA ASP A 51 1.85 1.00 11.12
C ASP A 51 1.83 2.54 11.10
N LYS A 52 1.21 3.10 12.14
CA LYS A 52 1.06 4.54 12.37
C LYS A 52 2.38 5.29 12.54
N THR A 53 3.42 4.63 13.03
CA THR A 53 4.75 5.25 13.23
C THR A 53 5.39 5.52 11.87
N GLU A 54 5.34 4.54 10.97
CA GLU A 54 5.79 4.70 9.59
C GLU A 54 4.94 5.74 8.84
N LEU A 55 3.63 5.79 9.09
CA LEU A 55 2.76 6.84 8.54
C LEU A 55 3.18 8.24 8.99
N LEU A 56 3.44 8.45 10.29
CA LEU A 56 3.86 9.75 10.81
C LEU A 56 5.20 10.20 10.22
N GLN A 57 6.16 9.27 10.06
CA GLN A 57 7.43 9.53 9.39
C GLN A 57 7.21 9.95 7.94
N LEU A 58 6.29 9.28 7.23
CA LEU A 58 5.96 9.60 5.85
C LEU A 58 5.32 10.99 5.73
N ILE A 59 4.34 11.33 6.57
CA ILE A 59 3.69 12.65 6.58
C ILE A 59 4.72 13.76 6.82
N ARG A 60 5.66 13.56 7.75
CA ARG A 60 6.74 14.52 8.01
C ARG A 60 7.72 14.68 6.84
N LYS A 61 7.88 13.63 6.03
CA LYS A 61 8.75 13.64 4.86
C LYS A 61 8.14 14.40 3.67
N TYR A 62 6.81 14.42 3.56
CA TYR A 62 6.07 15.05 2.47
C TYR A 62 5.12 16.14 3.01
N PRO A 63 5.66 17.30 3.45
CA PRO A 63 4.84 18.38 4.02
C PRO A 63 3.85 18.99 3.02
N GLU A 64 4.07 18.84 1.72
CA GLU A 64 3.17 19.24 0.63
C GLU A 64 1.91 18.36 0.53
N GLY A 65 1.89 17.22 1.22
CA GLY A 65 0.76 16.31 1.26
C GLY A 65 1.01 15.01 0.50
N ILE A 66 0.14 14.04 0.78
CA ILE A 66 0.19 12.69 0.19
C ILE A 66 -1.20 12.37 -0.35
N ALA A 67 -1.27 11.81 -1.55
CA ALA A 67 -2.54 11.37 -2.11
C ALA A 67 -3.13 10.22 -1.27
N VAL A 68 -4.36 10.40 -0.78
CA VAL A 68 -5.06 9.42 0.05
C VAL A 68 -5.13 8.04 -0.63
N PHE A 69 -5.29 8.01 -1.95
CA PHE A 69 -5.35 6.76 -2.72
C PHE A 69 -4.06 5.92 -2.63
N ASP A 70 -2.92 6.54 -2.35
CA ASP A 70 -1.64 5.86 -2.17
C ASP A 70 -1.44 5.28 -0.76
N LEU A 71 -2.31 5.68 0.18
CA LEU A 71 -2.23 5.31 1.59
C LEU A 71 -3.36 4.38 2.03
N LYS A 72 -4.55 4.50 1.42
CA LYS A 72 -5.80 3.84 1.84
C LYS A 72 -5.72 2.31 2.01
N ASP A 73 -4.68 1.70 1.48
CA ASP A 73 -4.50 0.27 1.42
C ASP A 73 -3.19 -0.18 2.09
N ALA A 74 -2.50 0.71 2.80
CA ALA A 74 -1.25 0.38 3.47
C ALA A 74 -1.46 -0.59 4.64
N TYR A 75 -2.35 -0.25 5.59
CA TYR A 75 -2.72 -1.08 6.73
C TYR A 75 -4.16 -0.77 7.21
N PRO A 76 -4.82 -1.66 7.99
CA PRO A 76 -6.27 -1.60 8.22
C PRO A 76 -6.81 -0.28 8.78
N THR A 77 -6.06 0.40 9.66
CA THR A 77 -6.50 1.62 10.35
C THR A 77 -5.86 2.90 9.79
N VAL A 78 -5.29 2.85 8.59
CA VAL A 78 -4.49 3.95 8.02
C VAL A 78 -5.29 5.24 7.83
N MET A 79 -6.59 5.12 7.55
CA MET A 79 -7.47 6.27 7.34
C MET A 79 -7.79 6.97 8.67
N GLU A 80 -8.09 6.19 9.71
CA GLU A 80 -8.33 6.70 11.06
C GLU A 80 -7.07 7.37 11.62
N ASP A 81 -5.92 6.71 11.50
CA ASP A 81 -4.64 7.25 11.99
C ASP A 81 -4.26 8.55 11.25
N MET A 82 -4.47 8.61 9.93
CA MET A 82 -4.26 9.83 9.15
C MET A 82 -5.13 10.98 9.66
N GLN A 83 -6.42 10.72 9.90
CA GLN A 83 -7.34 11.74 10.41
C GLN A 83 -6.94 12.23 11.81
N ILE A 84 -6.50 11.31 12.69
CA ILE A 84 -6.00 11.65 14.02
C ILE A 84 -4.78 12.59 13.90
N TYR A 85 -3.82 12.27 13.02
CA TYR A 85 -2.65 13.12 12.83
C TYR A 85 -3.02 14.50 12.28
N VAL A 86 -3.86 14.56 11.25
CA VAL A 86 -4.34 15.83 10.67
C VAL A 86 -5.02 16.69 11.74
N ASN A 87 -5.94 16.11 12.52
CA ASN A 87 -6.62 16.82 13.61
C ASN A 87 -5.64 17.29 14.69
N SER A 88 -4.66 16.46 15.05
CA SER A 88 -3.64 16.84 16.03
C SER A 88 -2.78 18.02 15.56
N TYR A 89 -2.38 18.05 14.29
CA TYR A 89 -1.67 19.20 13.70
C TYR A 89 -2.52 20.47 13.73
N PHE A 90 -3.80 20.39 13.35
CA PHE A 90 -4.70 21.54 13.41
C PHE A 90 -4.92 22.06 14.84
N SER A 91 -5.06 21.16 15.83
CA SER A 91 -5.15 21.57 17.24
C SER A 91 -3.88 22.23 17.76
N GLN A 92 -2.69 21.75 17.36
CA GLN A 92 -1.42 22.36 17.75
C GLN A 92 -1.24 23.75 17.15
N ILE A 93 -1.58 23.95 15.88
CA ILE A 93 -1.53 25.28 15.24
C ILE A 93 -2.53 26.23 15.91
N GLY A 94 -3.75 25.76 16.19
CA GLY A 94 -4.78 26.54 16.89
C GLY A 94 -4.35 27.02 18.29
N LEU A 95 -3.60 26.20 19.02
CA LEU A 95 -3.01 26.55 20.32
C LEU A 95 -1.83 27.53 20.23
N LEU A 96 -1.13 27.59 19.09
CA LEU A 96 -0.03 28.53 18.87
C LEU A 96 -0.51 29.90 18.34
N SER A 97 -1.77 29.99 17.91
CA SER A 97 -2.40 31.21 17.38
C SER A 97 -3.28 31.97 18.39
N ALA A 98 -3.31 31.54 19.67
CA ALA A 98 -4.07 32.15 20.76
C ALA A 98 -3.13 32.70 21.84
#